data_AF-A0A836B803-F1
#
_entry.id   AF-A0A836B803-F1
#
_cell.length_a   1.000
_cell.length_b   1.000
_cell.length_c   1.000
_cell.angle_alpha   90.00
_cell.angle_beta   90.00
_cell.angle_gamma   90.00
#
_symmetry.space_group_name_H-M   'P 1'
#
loop_
_entity.id
_entity.type
_entity.pdbx_description
1 polymer ?
#
loop_
_entity_poly.entity_id
_entity_poly.type
_entity_poly.pdbx_seq_one_letter_code
_entity_poly.pdbx_strand_id
1 'polypeptide(L)'
;MQALAAAKLEQYLALTQRNADLKLRNAVLSEALVIHDGQLSTSAGKPWSVPPLPAELAAATSLAAAARLPGSMKLVCIPGPDPCQETVRAMGRQQLMDKHQAFLSELSAPLLALEDNPADEAAAHTLRALLARLSLLYRMVSVVAPDTMAAMLQTHMETRELSSAPPGHWAGVLQRLELTPQQVAEFTAVYGVFRGVMDKLLVERRAINARLTQGLAAQEQKEAQRAAAAAAGSSAQSTGGGGPWSFARQSSSSGVSGGSGGCAVSHQHHQLEVPPEAEVLPALSRNLRKEGAAHLLLRGFMFGRSLSLLQAARVMVHSYPWFPNATALTATAAGVPDLS
;
A
#
# COMPACT_ATOMS: atom_id res chain seq x y z
N MET A 1 46.36 -30.99 -4.35
CA MET A 1 45.36 -31.06 -5.44
C MET A 1 43.94 -31.22 -4.94
N GLN A 2 43.62 -32.24 -4.12
CA GLN A 2 42.26 -32.47 -3.60
C GLN A 2 41.68 -31.28 -2.80
N ALA A 3 42.48 -30.67 -1.90
CA ALA A 3 42.03 -29.51 -1.13
C ALA A 3 41.69 -28.28 -2.02
N LEU A 4 42.45 -28.05 -3.08
CA LEU A 4 42.19 -26.96 -4.04
C LEU A 4 40.93 -27.24 -4.86
N ALA A 5 40.69 -28.50 -5.26
CA ALA A 5 39.47 -28.89 -5.95
C ALA A 5 38.23 -28.71 -5.06
N ALA A 6 38.30 -29.10 -3.77
CA ALA A 6 37.22 -28.90 -2.81
C ALA A 6 36.89 -27.41 -2.60
N ALA A 7 37.91 -26.57 -2.39
CA ALA A 7 37.71 -25.12 -2.24
C ALA A 7 37.10 -24.48 -3.50
N LYS A 8 37.51 -24.93 -4.69
CA LYS A 8 36.93 -24.45 -5.96
C LYS A 8 35.48 -24.89 -6.16
N LEU A 9 35.14 -26.11 -5.73
CA LEU A 9 33.76 -26.60 -5.76
C LEU A 9 32.86 -25.79 -4.82
N GLU A 10 33.32 -25.52 -3.60
CA GLU A 10 32.58 -24.70 -2.63
C GLU A 10 32.37 -23.27 -3.15
N GLN A 11 33.42 -22.66 -3.72
CA GLN A 11 33.34 -21.35 -4.36
C GLN A 11 32.34 -21.35 -5.53
N TYR A 12 32.34 -22.40 -6.37
CA TYR A 12 31.40 -22.55 -7.47
C TYR A 12 29.96 -22.63 -6.96
N LEU A 13 29.68 -23.49 -5.97
CA LEU A 13 28.35 -23.63 -5.38
C LEU A 13 27.85 -22.30 -4.78
N ALA A 14 28.70 -21.58 -4.06
CA ALA A 14 28.38 -20.26 -3.51
C ALA A 14 28.03 -19.24 -4.62
N LEU A 15 28.80 -19.24 -5.72
CA LEU A 15 28.52 -18.38 -6.87
C LEU A 15 27.21 -18.78 -7.58
N THR A 16 26.93 -20.08 -7.73
CA THR A 16 25.68 -20.58 -8.31
C THR A 16 24.48 -20.15 -7.47
N GLN A 17 24.57 -20.28 -6.14
CA GLN A 17 23.52 -19.84 -5.22
C GLN A 17 23.31 -18.33 -5.30
N ARG A 18 24.39 -17.53 -5.31
CA ARG A 18 24.31 -16.08 -5.47
C ARG A 18 23.71 -15.66 -6.81
N ASN A 19 24.04 -16.38 -7.88
CA ASN A 19 23.46 -16.12 -9.21
C ASN A 19 21.96 -16.43 -9.24
N ALA A 20 21.53 -17.52 -8.60
CA ALA A 20 20.12 -17.87 -8.47
C ALA A 20 19.34 -16.81 -7.67
N ASP A 21 19.90 -16.31 -6.56
CA ASP A 21 19.33 -15.21 -5.78
C ASP A 21 19.20 -13.92 -6.62
N LEU A 22 20.26 -13.54 -7.35
CA LEU A 22 20.23 -12.36 -8.23
C LEU A 22 19.17 -12.49 -9.34
N LYS A 23 19.03 -13.68 -9.94
CA LYS A 23 17.99 -13.95 -10.95
C LYS A 23 16.59 -13.83 -10.35
N LEU A 24 16.38 -14.35 -9.15
CA LEU A 24 15.10 -14.22 -8.43
C LEU A 24 14.79 -12.74 -8.16
N ARG A 25 15.76 -11.97 -7.66
CA ARG A 25 15.60 -10.53 -7.41
C ARG A 25 15.25 -9.75 -8.67
N ASN A 26 15.94 -10.02 -9.78
CA ASN A 26 15.63 -9.38 -11.06
C ASN A 26 14.21 -9.73 -11.54
N ALA A 27 13.78 -10.98 -11.41
CA ALA A 27 12.42 -11.38 -11.77
C ALA A 27 11.36 -10.64 -10.93
N VAL A 28 11.56 -10.53 -9.62
CA VAL A 28 10.68 -9.78 -8.71
C VAL A 28 10.63 -8.30 -9.08
N LEU A 29 11.79 -7.68 -9.38
CA LEU A 29 11.85 -6.28 -9.78
C LEU A 29 11.14 -6.01 -11.12
N SER A 30 11.29 -6.90 -12.10
CA SER A 30 10.61 -6.76 -13.39
C SER A 30 9.09 -6.87 -13.27
N GLU A 31 8.60 -7.82 -12.47
CA GLU A 31 7.16 -7.93 -12.19
C GLU A 31 6.65 -6.71 -11.42
N ALA A 32 7.46 -6.18 -10.49
CA ALA A 32 7.13 -4.98 -9.75
C ALA A 32 6.98 -3.74 -10.63
N LEU A 33 7.86 -3.59 -11.64
CA LEU A 33 7.76 -2.53 -12.63
C LEU A 33 6.45 -2.64 -13.44
N VAL A 34 6.08 -3.84 -13.88
CA VAL A 34 4.81 -4.04 -14.61
C VAL A 34 3.60 -3.65 -13.75
N ILE A 35 3.60 -4.02 -12.47
CA ILE A 35 2.54 -3.65 -11.53
C ILE A 35 2.49 -2.13 -11.33
N HIS A 36 3.65 -1.50 -11.13
CA HIS A 36 3.77 -0.05 -10.96
C HIS A 36 3.27 0.72 -12.18
N ASP A 37 3.66 0.31 -13.38
CA ASP A 37 3.26 0.97 -14.63
C ASP A 37 1.74 0.85 -14.87
N GLY A 38 1.15 -0.30 -14.55
CA GLY A 38 -0.30 -0.46 -14.57
C GLY A 38 -1.00 0.43 -13.53
N GLN A 39 -0.42 0.60 -12.34
CA GLN A 39 -0.95 1.52 -11.31
C GLN A 39 -0.91 2.97 -11.79
N LEU A 40 0.20 3.41 -12.39
CA LEU A 40 0.32 4.75 -12.97
C LEU A 40 -0.72 4.97 -14.07
N SER A 41 -0.89 4.00 -14.98
CA SER A 41 -1.89 4.05 -16.05
C SER A 41 -3.31 4.21 -15.49
N THR A 42 -3.64 3.42 -14.46
CA THR A 42 -4.96 3.44 -13.81
C THR A 42 -5.21 4.75 -13.07
N SER A 43 -4.19 5.28 -12.36
CA SER A 43 -4.29 6.56 -11.67
C SER A 43 -4.49 7.74 -12.64
N ALA A 44 -4.07 7.59 -13.89
CA ALA A 44 -4.29 8.55 -14.97
C ALA A 44 -5.66 8.39 -15.67
N GLY A 45 -6.56 7.54 -15.14
CA GLY A 45 -7.87 7.28 -15.73
C GLY A 45 -7.84 6.44 -17.00
N LYS A 46 -6.70 5.86 -17.36
CA LYS A 46 -6.63 4.90 -18.47
C LYS A 46 -7.08 3.51 -17.97
N PRO A 47 -7.87 2.77 -18.76
CA PRO A 47 -8.19 1.39 -18.42
C PRO A 47 -6.91 0.58 -18.25
N TRP A 48 -6.88 -0.32 -17.27
CA TRP A 48 -5.75 -1.19 -17.01
C TRP A 48 -5.54 -2.10 -18.23
N SER A 49 -4.58 -1.78 -19.07
CA SER A 49 -4.06 -2.71 -20.07
C SER A 49 -2.71 -3.21 -19.58
N VAL A 50 -2.56 -4.52 -19.41
CA VAL A 50 -1.24 -5.12 -19.20
C VAL A 50 -0.55 -5.09 -20.56
N PRO A 51 0.48 -4.25 -20.80
CA PRO A 51 1.23 -4.35 -22.04
C PRO A 51 1.87 -5.75 -22.12
N PRO A 52 1.93 -6.37 -23.31
CA PRO A 52 2.61 -7.64 -23.47
C PRO A 52 4.04 -7.51 -22.95
N LEU A 53 4.48 -8.44 -22.10
CA LEU A 53 5.85 -8.48 -21.59
C LEU A 53 6.83 -8.42 -22.77
N PRO A 54 7.87 -7.57 -22.72
CA PRO A 54 8.91 -7.53 -23.76
C PRO A 54 9.45 -8.95 -24.03
N ALA A 55 9.70 -9.30 -25.29
CA ALA A 55 10.06 -10.67 -25.68
C ALA A 55 11.26 -11.23 -24.89
N GLU A 56 12.22 -10.39 -24.52
CA GLU A 56 13.39 -10.74 -23.70
C GLU A 56 13.00 -11.08 -22.25
N LEU A 57 12.07 -10.32 -21.66
CA LEU A 57 11.49 -10.61 -20.35
C LEU A 57 10.57 -11.82 -20.43
N ALA A 58 9.78 -11.97 -21.49
CA ALA A 58 8.97 -13.16 -21.71
C ALA A 58 9.85 -14.42 -21.81
N ALA A 59 11.01 -14.34 -22.48
CA ALA A 59 12.00 -15.40 -22.58
C ALA A 59 12.74 -15.65 -21.25
N ALA A 60 13.12 -14.62 -20.50
CA ALA A 60 13.72 -14.77 -19.16
C ALA A 60 12.71 -15.33 -18.13
N THR A 61 11.44 -14.94 -18.26
CA THR A 61 10.33 -15.49 -17.50
C THR A 61 10.02 -16.91 -17.97
N SER A 62 10.31 -17.25 -19.24
CA SER A 62 10.24 -18.61 -19.82
C SER A 62 11.41 -19.52 -19.39
N LEU A 63 12.61 -18.99 -19.21
CA LEU A 63 13.75 -19.75 -18.69
C LEU A 63 13.65 -19.94 -17.17
N ALA A 64 13.18 -18.92 -16.45
CA ALA A 64 12.66 -19.09 -15.09
C ALA A 64 11.35 -19.90 -15.06
N ALA A 65 10.70 -20.12 -16.22
CA ALA A 65 9.57 -21.05 -16.35
C ALA A 65 9.99 -22.50 -16.42
N ALA A 66 11.11 -22.77 -17.08
CA ALA A 66 11.66 -24.11 -17.21
C ALA A 66 12.16 -24.67 -15.87
N ALA A 67 12.52 -23.81 -14.91
CA ALA A 67 12.85 -24.19 -13.54
C ALA A 67 11.62 -24.22 -12.59
N ARG A 68 10.39 -24.08 -13.10
CA ARG A 68 9.17 -23.98 -12.26
C ARG A 68 8.79 -25.32 -11.67
N LEU A 69 8.29 -25.24 -10.44
CA LEU A 69 7.45 -26.27 -9.85
C LEU A 69 6.24 -26.50 -10.77
N PRO A 70 5.95 -27.76 -11.15
CA PRO A 70 4.68 -28.13 -11.76
C PRO A 70 3.53 -27.58 -10.92
N GLY A 71 2.62 -26.80 -11.54
CA GLY A 71 1.45 -26.24 -10.85
C GLY A 71 1.58 -24.80 -10.32
N SER A 72 2.66 -24.07 -10.62
CA SER A 72 2.73 -22.62 -10.35
C SER A 72 1.61 -21.88 -11.10
N MET A 73 0.68 -21.27 -10.35
CA MET A 73 -0.38 -20.44 -10.91
C MET A 73 0.25 -19.21 -11.57
N LYS A 74 0.36 -19.19 -12.90
CA LYS A 74 0.17 -17.90 -13.55
C LYS A 74 -1.28 -17.53 -13.27
N LEU A 75 -1.52 -16.56 -12.40
CA LEU A 75 -2.73 -15.74 -12.46
C LEU A 75 -2.70 -15.00 -13.80
N VAL A 76 -2.88 -15.76 -14.89
CA VAL A 76 -3.30 -15.21 -16.16
C VAL A 76 -4.61 -14.53 -15.80
N CYS A 77 -4.66 -13.21 -15.96
CA CYS A 77 -5.91 -12.47 -15.87
C CYS A 77 -6.84 -13.09 -16.91
N ILE A 78 -7.66 -14.05 -16.48
CA ILE A 78 -8.75 -14.56 -17.30
C ILE A 78 -9.66 -13.35 -17.49
N PRO A 79 -9.95 -12.94 -18.74
CA PRO A 79 -10.79 -11.78 -18.99
C PRO A 79 -12.20 -12.07 -18.47
N GLY A 80 -12.45 -11.66 -17.23
CA GLY A 80 -13.78 -11.56 -16.65
C GLY A 80 -14.37 -10.18 -16.95
N PRO A 81 -15.67 -9.97 -16.69
CA PRO A 81 -16.24 -8.63 -16.69
C PRO A 81 -15.47 -7.81 -15.64
N ASP A 82 -14.68 -6.85 -16.11
CA ASP A 82 -13.95 -5.95 -15.22
C ASP A 82 -14.98 -5.24 -14.34
N PRO A 83 -14.89 -5.34 -13.00
CA PRO A 83 -15.80 -4.61 -12.15
C PRO A 83 -15.59 -3.11 -12.44
N CYS A 84 -16.68 -2.38 -12.64
CA CYS A 84 -16.59 -0.95 -12.92
C CYS A 84 -15.81 -0.26 -11.79
N GLN A 85 -14.79 0.55 -12.15
CA GLN A 85 -13.97 1.25 -11.16
C GLN A 85 -14.81 2.10 -10.21
N GLU A 86 -15.92 2.68 -10.70
CA GLU A 86 -16.85 3.45 -9.89
C GLU A 86 -17.56 2.58 -8.85
N THR A 87 -17.95 1.36 -9.21
CA THR A 87 -18.53 0.39 -8.27
C THR A 87 -17.53 0.01 -7.19
N VAL A 88 -16.26 -0.19 -7.54
CA VAL A 88 -15.21 -0.51 -6.55
C VAL A 88 -14.89 0.69 -5.66
N ARG A 89 -14.91 1.92 -6.19
CA ARG A 89 -14.74 3.14 -5.40
C ARG A 89 -15.87 3.35 -4.39
N ALA A 90 -17.10 3.03 -4.78
CA ALA A 90 -18.27 3.10 -3.91
C ALA A 90 -18.37 1.93 -2.92
N MET A 91 -17.53 0.90 -3.07
CA MET A 91 -17.55 -0.28 -2.23
C MET A 91 -17.03 0.04 -0.82
N GLY A 92 -17.94 0.04 0.14
CA GLY A 92 -17.59 0.15 1.56
C GLY A 92 -16.94 -1.12 2.10
N ARG A 93 -16.30 -1.01 3.26
CA ARG A 93 -15.68 -2.14 3.98
C ARG A 93 -16.62 -3.34 4.12
N GLN A 94 -17.88 -3.10 4.51
CA GLN A 94 -18.85 -4.16 4.74
C GLN A 94 -19.15 -4.95 3.46
N GLN A 95 -19.40 -4.24 2.35
CA GLN A 95 -19.70 -4.88 1.07
C GLN A 95 -18.51 -5.73 0.59
N LEU A 96 -17.28 -5.27 0.80
CA LEU A 96 -16.08 -6.03 0.45
C LEU A 96 -15.94 -7.31 1.30
N MET A 97 -16.28 -7.25 2.59
CA MET A 97 -16.32 -8.42 3.46
C MET A 97 -17.38 -9.42 3.03
N ASP A 98 -18.60 -8.94 2.74
CA ASP A 98 -19.70 -9.79 2.25
C ASP A 98 -19.31 -10.48 0.93
N LYS A 99 -18.62 -9.77 0.03
CA LYS A 99 -18.07 -10.35 -1.21
C LYS A 99 -17.00 -11.41 -0.95
N HIS A 100 -16.13 -11.22 0.04
CA HIS A 100 -15.15 -12.25 0.42
C HIS A 100 -15.83 -13.49 1.02
N GLN A 101 -16.81 -13.31 1.90
CA GLN A 101 -17.56 -14.42 2.51
C GLN A 101 -18.32 -15.21 1.44
N ALA A 102 -18.99 -14.53 0.51
CA ALA A 102 -19.63 -15.17 -0.64
C ALA A 102 -18.60 -15.96 -1.47
N PHE A 103 -17.43 -15.37 -1.73
CA PHE A 103 -16.34 -16.08 -2.40
C PHE A 103 -15.90 -17.35 -1.63
N LEU A 104 -15.73 -17.29 -0.30
CA LEU A 104 -15.35 -18.46 0.49
C LEU A 104 -16.39 -19.59 0.37
N SER A 105 -17.67 -19.23 0.31
CA SER A 105 -18.74 -20.21 0.10
C SER A 105 -18.65 -20.88 -1.28
N GLU A 106 -18.41 -20.10 -2.34
CA GLU A 106 -18.22 -20.61 -3.71
C GLU A 106 -16.92 -21.43 -3.87
N LEU A 107 -15.89 -21.12 -3.08
CA LEU A 107 -14.59 -21.77 -3.12
C LEU A 107 -14.61 -23.20 -2.54
N SER A 108 -15.50 -23.46 -1.59
CA SER A 108 -15.49 -24.69 -0.78
C SER A 108 -15.66 -25.97 -1.61
N ALA A 109 -16.64 -26.02 -2.51
CA ALA A 109 -16.92 -27.19 -3.34
C ALA A 109 -15.76 -27.57 -4.30
N PRO A 110 -15.23 -26.66 -5.15
CA PRO A 110 -14.11 -27.02 -6.03
C PRO A 110 -12.80 -27.28 -5.27
N LEU A 111 -12.62 -26.68 -4.08
CA LEU A 111 -11.49 -27.01 -3.22
C LEU A 111 -11.56 -28.47 -2.75
N LEU A 112 -12.70 -28.89 -2.17
CA LEU A 112 -12.89 -30.27 -1.71
C LEU A 112 -12.75 -31.29 -2.85
N ALA A 113 -13.33 -31.00 -4.03
CA ALA A 113 -13.20 -31.87 -5.20
C ALA A 113 -11.74 -32.09 -5.61
N LEU A 114 -10.88 -31.06 -5.52
CA LEU A 114 -9.45 -31.19 -5.79
C LEU A 114 -8.65 -31.88 -4.69
N GLU A 115 -9.10 -31.77 -3.44
CA GLU A 115 -8.48 -32.49 -2.33
C GLU A 115 -8.75 -34.00 -2.45
N ASP A 116 -9.96 -34.38 -2.86
CA ASP A 116 -10.33 -35.77 -3.12
C ASP A 116 -9.70 -36.31 -4.41
N ASN A 117 -9.68 -35.48 -5.46
CA ASN A 117 -9.13 -35.84 -6.76
C ASN A 117 -8.26 -34.70 -7.35
N PRO A 118 -6.94 -34.72 -7.14
CA PRO A 118 -6.03 -33.72 -7.67
C PRO A 118 -6.00 -33.62 -9.21
N ALA A 119 -6.52 -34.63 -9.91
CA ALA A 119 -6.62 -34.66 -11.38
C ALA A 119 -7.94 -34.09 -11.93
N ASP A 120 -8.83 -33.56 -11.08
CA ASP A 120 -10.08 -32.93 -11.52
C ASP A 120 -9.81 -31.55 -12.16
N GLU A 121 -9.63 -31.55 -13.48
CA GLU A 121 -9.38 -30.33 -14.25
C GLU A 121 -10.57 -29.33 -14.24
N ALA A 122 -11.80 -29.81 -14.05
CA ALA A 122 -12.98 -28.93 -14.01
C ALA A 122 -13.03 -28.16 -12.68
N ALA A 123 -12.75 -28.85 -11.57
CA ALA A 123 -12.59 -28.22 -10.27
C ALA A 123 -11.40 -27.25 -10.27
N ALA A 124 -10.26 -27.65 -10.84
CA ALA A 124 -9.10 -26.76 -11.01
C ALA A 124 -9.42 -25.52 -11.84
N HIS A 125 -10.15 -25.67 -12.94
CA HIS A 125 -10.57 -24.54 -13.77
C HIS A 125 -11.47 -23.57 -13.01
N THR A 126 -12.47 -24.08 -12.30
CA THR A 126 -13.38 -23.28 -11.47
C THR A 126 -12.62 -22.54 -10.38
N LEU A 127 -11.71 -23.24 -9.69
CA LEU A 127 -10.88 -22.67 -8.63
C LEU A 127 -9.99 -21.54 -9.14
N ARG A 128 -9.35 -21.72 -10.30
CA ARG A 128 -8.54 -20.67 -10.97
C ARG A 128 -9.38 -19.44 -11.29
N ALA A 129 -10.58 -19.63 -11.84
CA ALA A 129 -11.47 -18.53 -12.19
C ALA A 129 -11.92 -17.73 -10.96
N LEU A 130 -12.31 -18.42 -9.88
CA LEU A 130 -12.70 -17.78 -8.62
C LEU A 130 -11.55 -16.95 -8.02
N LEU A 131 -10.35 -17.54 -7.93
CA LEU A 131 -9.18 -16.85 -7.38
C LEU A 131 -8.73 -15.67 -8.26
N ALA A 132 -8.83 -15.80 -9.59
CA ALA A 132 -8.56 -14.69 -10.51
C ALA A 132 -9.53 -13.52 -10.30
N ARG A 133 -10.83 -13.81 -10.18
CA ARG A 133 -11.88 -12.81 -9.91
C ARG A 133 -11.62 -12.09 -8.59
N LEU A 134 -11.28 -12.83 -7.53
CA LEU A 134 -10.99 -12.25 -6.23
C LEU A 134 -9.70 -11.42 -6.23
N SER A 135 -8.65 -11.93 -6.86
CA SER A 135 -7.37 -11.20 -6.97
C SER A 135 -7.55 -9.89 -7.73
N LEU A 136 -8.38 -9.86 -8.77
CA LEU A 136 -8.70 -8.63 -9.50
C LEU A 136 -9.41 -7.63 -8.60
N LEU A 137 -10.45 -8.06 -7.89
CA LEU A 137 -11.18 -7.23 -6.93
C LEU A 137 -10.22 -6.62 -5.90
N TYR A 138 -9.36 -7.41 -5.26
CA TYR A 138 -8.43 -6.88 -4.25
C TYR A 138 -7.37 -5.97 -4.81
N ARG A 139 -6.86 -6.24 -6.02
CA ARG A 139 -5.92 -5.32 -6.67
C ARG A 139 -6.60 -3.97 -6.92
N MET A 140 -7.83 -3.98 -7.42
CA MET A 140 -8.58 -2.76 -7.67
C MET A 140 -8.91 -2.00 -6.40
N VAL A 141 -9.42 -2.66 -5.36
CA VAL A 141 -9.70 -2.02 -4.06
C VAL A 141 -8.41 -1.45 -3.47
N SER A 142 -7.29 -2.18 -3.52
CA SER A 142 -6.01 -1.69 -2.98
C SER A 142 -5.49 -0.44 -3.68
N VAL A 143 -5.90 -0.18 -4.94
CA VAL A 143 -5.52 1.00 -5.71
C VAL A 143 -6.52 2.14 -5.54
N VAL A 144 -7.83 1.82 -5.61
CA VAL A 144 -8.91 2.83 -5.66
C VAL A 144 -9.41 3.22 -4.27
N ALA A 145 -9.35 2.31 -3.30
CA ALA A 145 -9.83 2.48 -1.93
C ALA A 145 -8.86 1.82 -0.93
N PRO A 146 -7.59 2.28 -0.84
CA PRO A 146 -6.57 1.66 0.00
C PRO A 146 -6.95 1.61 1.49
N ASP A 147 -7.64 2.64 2.00
CA ASP A 147 -8.10 2.68 3.39
C ASP A 147 -9.16 1.61 3.67
N THR A 148 -10.06 1.36 2.72
CA THR A 148 -11.03 0.27 2.80
C THR A 148 -10.33 -1.09 2.86
N MET A 149 -9.31 -1.29 2.04
CA MET A 149 -8.51 -2.52 2.07
C MET A 149 -7.77 -2.67 3.41
N ALA A 150 -7.11 -1.61 3.89
CA ALA A 150 -6.37 -1.62 5.15
C ALA A 150 -7.30 -1.94 6.34
N ALA A 151 -8.47 -1.31 6.39
CA ALA A 151 -9.47 -1.59 7.42
C ALA A 151 -9.96 -3.04 7.34
N MET A 152 -10.23 -3.56 6.14
CA MET A 152 -10.65 -4.96 5.96
C MET A 152 -9.58 -5.94 6.46
N LEU A 153 -8.29 -5.70 6.16
CA LEU A 153 -7.17 -6.54 6.61
C LEU A 153 -7.06 -6.64 8.14
N GLN A 154 -7.57 -5.65 8.85
CA GLN A 154 -7.55 -5.56 10.32
C GLN A 154 -8.91 -5.90 10.95
N THR A 155 -9.90 -6.33 10.16
CA THR A 155 -11.24 -6.62 10.66
C THR A 155 -11.43 -8.13 10.82
N HIS A 156 -11.92 -8.55 11.98
CA HIS A 156 -12.38 -9.91 12.20
C HIS A 156 -13.72 -10.11 11.50
N MET A 157 -13.82 -11.10 10.61
CA MET A 157 -14.93 -11.17 9.66
C MET A 157 -16.28 -11.53 10.29
N GLU A 158 -16.29 -12.20 11.43
CA GLU A 158 -17.52 -12.53 12.17
C GLU A 158 -18.00 -11.38 13.05
N THR A 159 -17.16 -10.88 13.95
CA THR A 159 -17.50 -9.80 14.89
C THR A 159 -17.57 -8.43 14.22
N ARG A 160 -16.93 -8.26 13.05
CA ARG A 160 -16.78 -6.99 12.31
C ARG A 160 -16.02 -5.92 13.09
N GLU A 161 -15.28 -6.34 14.12
CA GLU A 161 -14.45 -5.47 14.94
C GLU A 161 -13.01 -5.43 14.42
N LEU A 162 -12.35 -4.30 14.63
CA LEU A 162 -10.93 -4.16 14.34
C LEU A 162 -10.14 -4.94 15.39
N SER A 163 -9.49 -6.01 14.96
CA SER A 163 -8.65 -6.84 15.83
C SER A 163 -7.55 -7.53 15.03
N SER A 164 -6.42 -7.76 15.68
CA SER A 164 -5.35 -8.59 15.13
C SER A 164 -5.68 -10.07 15.32
N ALA A 165 -5.12 -10.92 14.44
CA ALA A 165 -5.18 -12.36 14.64
C ALA A 165 -4.38 -12.74 15.89
N PRO A 166 -4.82 -13.74 16.67
CA PRO A 166 -4.10 -14.18 17.85
C PRO A 166 -2.71 -14.74 17.47
N PRO A 167 -1.74 -14.69 18.38
CA PRO A 167 -0.43 -15.32 18.18
C PRO A 167 -0.59 -16.80 17.79
N GLY A 168 0.22 -17.26 16.84
CA GLY A 168 0.18 -18.61 16.30
C GLY A 168 -0.87 -18.87 15.22
N HIS A 169 -1.83 -17.96 14.98
CA HIS A 169 -2.86 -18.13 13.93
C HIS A 169 -2.24 -18.42 12.56
N TRP A 170 -1.33 -17.54 12.12
CA TRP A 170 -0.69 -17.66 10.81
C TRP A 170 0.22 -18.89 10.71
N ALA A 171 0.85 -19.30 11.81
CA ALA A 171 1.62 -20.55 11.85
C ALA A 171 0.71 -21.77 11.62
N GLY A 172 -0.47 -21.78 12.24
CA GLY A 172 -1.49 -22.80 12.01
C GLY A 172 -1.96 -22.86 10.55
N VAL A 173 -2.16 -21.70 9.92
CA VAL A 173 -2.49 -21.62 8.47
C VAL A 173 -1.36 -22.23 7.63
N LEU A 174 -0.11 -21.82 7.87
CA LEU A 174 1.05 -22.32 7.11
C LEU A 174 1.25 -23.83 7.24
N GLN A 175 0.98 -24.39 8.42
CA GLN A 175 1.07 -25.84 8.64
C GLN A 175 0.14 -26.63 7.71
N ARG A 176 -1.04 -26.08 7.37
CA ARG A 176 -2.01 -26.70 6.45
C ARG A 176 -1.62 -26.58 4.97
N LEU A 177 -0.68 -25.70 4.64
CA LEU A 177 -0.25 -25.49 3.25
C LEU A 177 0.80 -26.51 2.80
N GLU A 178 1.43 -27.23 3.74
CA GLU A 178 2.48 -28.21 3.45
C GLU A 178 3.57 -27.59 2.55
N LEU A 179 4.07 -26.41 2.93
CA LEU A 179 5.04 -25.68 2.14
C LEU A 179 6.31 -26.51 1.93
N THR A 180 6.77 -26.57 0.69
CA THR A 180 8.04 -27.19 0.36
C THR A 180 9.21 -26.37 0.93
N PRO A 181 10.37 -26.98 1.21
CA PRO A 181 11.55 -26.24 1.66
C PRO A 181 11.96 -25.10 0.70
N GLN A 182 11.74 -25.29 -0.60
CA GLN A 182 11.97 -24.26 -1.60
C GLN A 182 11.03 -23.07 -1.43
N GLN A 183 9.73 -23.30 -1.25
CA GLN A 183 8.75 -22.23 -1.01
C GLN A 183 9.06 -21.44 0.27
N VAL A 184 9.50 -22.13 1.33
CA VAL A 184 9.94 -21.48 2.58
C VAL A 184 11.16 -20.58 2.32
N ALA A 185 12.14 -21.04 1.53
CA ALA A 185 13.28 -20.21 1.15
C ALA A 185 12.86 -18.99 0.29
N GLU A 186 11.91 -19.16 -0.63
CA GLU A 186 11.34 -18.06 -1.41
C GLU A 186 10.62 -17.03 -0.54
N PHE A 187 9.81 -17.49 0.42
CA PHE A 187 9.13 -16.63 1.40
C PHE A 187 10.11 -15.87 2.27
N THR A 188 11.18 -16.55 2.73
CA THR A 188 12.25 -15.91 3.49
C THR A 188 12.94 -14.80 2.68
N ALA A 189 13.28 -15.09 1.42
CA ALA A 189 13.93 -14.14 0.54
C ALA A 189 13.04 -12.92 0.23
N VAL A 190 11.79 -13.14 -0.17
CA VAL A 190 10.86 -12.04 -0.49
C VAL A 190 10.52 -11.21 0.73
N TYR A 191 10.35 -11.84 1.90
CA TYR A 191 10.11 -11.13 3.15
C TYR A 191 11.31 -10.27 3.55
N GLY A 192 12.54 -10.75 3.36
CA GLY A 192 13.76 -9.96 3.56
C GLY A 192 13.81 -8.70 2.68
N VAL A 193 13.44 -8.82 1.41
CA VAL A 193 13.33 -7.67 0.49
C VAL A 193 12.23 -6.71 0.93
N PHE A 194 11.04 -7.23 1.23
CA PHE A 194 9.90 -6.43 1.69
C PHE A 194 10.25 -5.64 2.96
N ARG A 195 10.82 -6.31 3.97
CA ARG A 195 11.27 -5.68 5.22
C ARG A 195 12.26 -4.56 4.97
N GLY A 196 13.28 -4.79 4.13
CA GLY A 196 14.26 -3.76 3.78
C GLY A 196 13.65 -2.52 3.09
N VAL A 197 12.59 -2.70 2.30
CA VAL A 197 11.82 -1.59 1.72
C VAL A 197 11.01 -0.87 2.80
N MET A 198 10.28 -1.63 3.63
CA MET A 198 9.44 -1.08 4.70
C MET A 198 10.25 -0.31 5.74
N ASP A 199 11.42 -0.80 6.15
CA ASP A 199 12.30 -0.10 7.10
C ASP A 199 12.69 1.29 6.58
N LYS A 200 13.03 1.40 5.29
CA LYS A 200 13.34 2.69 4.65
C LYS A 200 12.12 3.61 4.60
N LEU A 201 10.95 3.06 4.27
CA LEU A 201 9.70 3.82 4.22
C LEU A 201 9.29 4.34 5.60
N LEU A 202 9.49 3.56 6.66
CA LEU A 202 9.20 3.96 8.04
C LEU A 202 10.18 5.02 8.55
N VAL A 203 11.46 4.96 8.16
CA VAL A 203 12.42 6.05 8.41
C VAL A 203 11.98 7.34 7.70
N GLU A 204 11.64 7.25 6.41
CA GLU A 204 11.16 8.38 5.61
C GLU A 204 9.89 8.99 6.24
N ARG A 205 8.93 8.14 6.67
CA ARG A 205 7.70 8.57 7.34
C ARG A 205 7.97 9.31 8.65
N ARG A 206 8.86 8.79 9.49
CA ARG A 206 9.26 9.46 10.73
C ARG A 206 9.83 10.85 10.46
N ALA A 207 10.67 10.99 9.43
CA ALA A 207 11.24 12.28 9.04
C ALA A 207 10.19 13.25 8.45
N ILE A 208 9.21 12.74 7.70
CA ILE A 208 8.07 13.54 7.20
C ILE A 208 7.22 14.05 8.37
N ASN A 209 6.87 13.17 9.31
CA ASN A 209 6.06 13.54 10.48
C ASN A 209 6.79 14.53 11.38
N ALA A 210 8.10 14.37 11.61
CA ALA A 210 8.89 15.33 12.37
C ALA A 210 8.85 16.74 11.74
N ARG A 211 8.97 16.83 10.41
CA ARG A 211 8.85 18.12 9.69
C ARG A 211 7.45 18.70 9.78
N LEU A 212 6.41 17.86 9.72
CA LEU A 212 5.02 18.31 9.90
C LEU A 212 4.82 18.93 11.28
N THR A 213 5.23 18.23 12.33
CA THR A 213 5.11 18.71 13.72
C THR A 213 5.92 19.99 13.95
N GLN A 214 7.14 20.07 13.40
CA GLN A 214 7.94 21.29 13.46
C GLN A 214 7.29 22.47 12.72
N GLY A 215 6.71 22.21 11.55
CA GLY A 215 5.99 23.21 10.76
C GLY A 215 4.78 23.78 11.51
N LEU A 216 3.98 22.90 12.13
CA LEU A 216 2.83 23.30 12.95
C LEU A 216 3.26 24.13 14.17
N ALA A 217 4.27 23.67 14.91
CA ALA A 217 4.79 24.41 16.06
C ALA A 217 5.35 25.80 15.67
N ALA A 218 6.04 25.90 14.53
CA ALA A 218 6.55 27.17 14.03
C ALA A 218 5.42 28.11 13.60
N GLN A 219 4.33 27.58 13.03
CA GLN A 219 3.15 28.35 12.69
C GLN A 219 2.44 28.88 13.94
N GLU A 220 2.21 28.04 14.94
CA GLU A 220 1.62 28.45 16.23
C GLU A 220 2.46 29.55 16.89
N GLN A 221 3.79 29.45 16.86
CA GLN A 221 4.69 30.50 17.37
C GLN A 221 4.57 31.80 16.57
N LYS A 222 4.52 31.74 15.23
CA LYS A 222 4.32 32.92 14.38
C LYS A 222 2.98 33.59 14.67
N GLU A 223 1.91 32.81 14.85
CA GLU A 223 0.58 33.33 15.17
C GLU A 223 0.56 33.97 16.57
N ALA A 224 1.17 33.35 17.57
CA ALA A 224 1.32 33.92 18.90
C ALA A 224 2.13 35.23 18.90
N GLN A 225 3.22 35.29 18.13
CA GLN A 225 4.02 36.51 17.95
C GLN A 225 3.21 37.63 17.27
N ARG A 226 2.44 37.30 16.23
CA ARG A 226 1.55 38.27 15.55
C ARG A 226 0.47 38.79 16.50
N ALA A 227 -0.15 37.91 17.29
CA ALA A 227 -1.14 38.30 18.30
C ALA A 227 -0.53 39.22 19.37
N ALA A 228 0.67 38.91 19.86
CA ALA A 228 1.39 39.73 20.83
C ALA A 228 1.74 41.12 20.25
N ALA A 229 2.22 41.18 19.00
CA ALA A 229 2.53 42.44 18.33
C ALA A 229 1.29 43.32 18.12
N ALA A 230 0.16 42.72 17.74
CA ALA A 230 -1.12 43.42 17.61
C ALA A 230 -1.62 43.98 18.95
N ALA A 231 -1.48 43.21 20.04
CA ALA A 231 -1.84 43.67 21.38
C ALA A 231 -0.97 44.85 21.84
N ALA A 232 0.34 44.81 21.58
CA ALA A 232 1.27 45.90 21.90
C ALA A 232 0.94 47.18 21.12
N GLY A 233 0.64 47.08 19.83
CA GLY A 233 0.30 48.23 18.98
C GLY A 233 -0.98 48.97 19.40
N SER A 234 -1.98 48.26 19.93
CA SER A 234 -3.24 48.85 20.38
C SER A 234 -3.10 49.69 21.66
N SER A 235 -2.13 49.37 22.52
CA SER A 235 -1.93 50.05 23.81
C SER A 235 -1.30 51.46 23.71
N ALA A 236 -0.67 51.79 22.58
CA ALA A 236 0.00 53.09 22.37
C ALA A 236 -0.95 54.22 21.94
N GLN A 237 -2.21 53.93 21.61
CA GLN A 237 -3.14 54.90 21.01
C GLN A 237 -4.19 55.46 22.00
N SER A 238 -4.21 55.01 23.26
CA SER A 238 -5.25 55.38 24.25
C SER A 238 -4.89 56.46 25.28
N THR A 239 -3.68 57.03 25.25
CA THR A 239 -3.25 58.09 26.18
C THR A 239 -3.50 59.52 25.69
N GLY A 240 -4.57 59.74 24.92
CA GLY A 240 -4.97 61.04 24.39
C GLY A 240 -6.31 61.53 24.92
N GLY A 241 -6.30 62.18 26.10
CA GLY A 241 -7.20 63.31 26.41
C GLY A 241 -8.62 62.99 26.88
N GLY A 242 -8.80 62.95 28.20
CA GLY A 242 -10.09 63.24 28.82
C GLY A 242 -10.46 64.72 28.63
N GLY A 243 -11.54 64.97 27.91
CA GLY A 243 -12.29 66.23 27.95
C GLY A 243 -13.74 65.91 28.36
N PRO A 244 -14.26 66.43 29.48
CA PRO A 244 -15.64 66.23 29.88
C PRO A 244 -16.54 67.28 29.19
N TRP A 245 -17.80 66.89 28.95
CA TRP A 245 -18.90 67.68 28.37
C TRP A 245 -18.92 67.81 26.84
N SER A 246 -19.84 67.10 26.18
CA SER A 246 -20.60 67.59 25.02
C SER A 246 -21.75 66.63 24.67
N PHE A 247 -22.96 67.03 25.06
CA PHE A 247 -24.22 66.62 24.47
C PHE A 247 -24.32 67.21 23.04
N ALA A 248 -24.43 66.40 21.99
CA ALA A 248 -24.95 66.78 20.67
C ALA A 248 -25.23 65.48 19.87
N ARG A 249 -26.45 64.96 19.83
CA ARG A 249 -27.55 65.28 18.89
C ARG A 249 -27.14 65.29 17.41
N GLN A 250 -27.63 64.26 16.71
CA GLN A 250 -27.91 64.09 15.27
C GLN A 250 -27.46 65.18 14.29
N SER A 251 -26.90 64.76 13.14
CA SER A 251 -27.42 65.11 11.80
C SER A 251 -26.76 64.29 10.69
N SER A 252 -27.60 63.80 9.79
CA SER A 252 -27.28 63.28 8.47
C SER A 252 -26.73 64.40 7.57
N SER A 253 -25.66 64.15 6.82
CA SER A 253 -25.40 64.86 5.57
C SER A 253 -24.43 64.10 4.67
N SER A 254 -24.96 63.71 3.51
CA SER A 254 -24.26 63.48 2.25
C SER A 254 -23.28 64.60 1.93
N GLY A 255 -22.01 64.26 1.70
CA GLY A 255 -20.97 65.21 1.32
C GLY A 255 -19.91 64.53 0.48
N VAL A 256 -20.10 64.62 -0.84
CA VAL A 256 -19.08 64.35 -1.86
C VAL A 256 -18.03 65.47 -1.77
N SER A 257 -16.76 65.14 -1.56
CA SER A 257 -15.66 66.08 -1.86
C SER A 257 -14.38 65.30 -2.12
N GLY A 258 -13.80 65.55 -3.30
CA GLY A 258 -12.58 64.93 -3.78
C GLY A 258 -11.35 65.50 -3.08
N GLY A 259 -10.51 64.61 -2.57
CA GLY A 259 -9.17 64.90 -2.08
C GLY A 259 -8.17 64.02 -2.82
N SER A 260 -7.51 64.61 -3.81
CA SER A 260 -6.34 64.04 -4.48
C SER A 260 -5.13 64.17 -3.54
N GLY A 261 -4.99 63.19 -2.64
CA GLY A 261 -3.83 63.03 -1.77
C GLY A 261 -3.14 61.71 -2.14
N GLY A 262 -1.91 61.80 -2.65
CA GLY A 262 -1.15 60.66 -3.14
C GLY A 262 -1.01 59.55 -2.10
N CYS A 263 -1.77 58.46 -2.29
CA CYS A 263 -1.48 57.18 -1.67
C CYS A 263 -0.15 56.68 -2.25
N ALA A 264 0.92 56.83 -1.47
CA ALA A 264 2.09 55.98 -1.61
C ALA A 264 1.64 54.55 -1.32
N VAL A 265 1.18 53.86 -2.36
CA VAL A 265 0.98 52.41 -2.37
C VAL A 265 2.37 51.81 -2.26
N SER A 266 2.86 51.71 -1.03
CA SER A 266 4.02 50.90 -0.71
C SER A 266 3.71 49.50 -1.20
N HIS A 267 4.31 49.11 -2.34
CA HIS A 267 4.35 47.75 -2.84
C HIS A 267 5.03 46.88 -1.78
N GLN A 268 4.29 46.52 -0.73
CA GLN A 268 4.60 45.36 0.10
C GLN A 268 4.42 44.17 -0.83
N HIS A 269 5.53 43.74 -1.45
CA HIS A 269 5.69 42.38 -1.92
C HIS A 269 5.44 41.47 -0.71
N HIS A 270 4.16 41.13 -0.48
CA HIS A 270 3.79 39.95 0.28
C HIS A 270 4.39 38.78 -0.49
N GLN A 271 5.64 38.44 -0.18
CA GLN A 271 6.17 37.12 -0.45
C GLN A 271 5.14 36.15 0.12
N LEU A 272 4.39 35.51 -0.77
CA LEU A 272 3.50 34.42 -0.43
C LEU A 272 4.42 33.32 0.10
N GLU A 273 4.67 33.33 1.42
CA GLU A 273 5.33 32.23 2.11
C GLU A 273 4.50 30.99 1.82
N VAL A 274 5.02 30.11 0.96
CA VAL A 274 4.39 28.82 0.69
C VAL A 274 4.36 28.08 2.04
N PRO A 275 3.18 27.71 2.55
CA PRO A 275 3.09 27.06 3.84
C PRO A 275 3.90 25.76 3.78
N PRO A 276 4.70 25.45 4.82
CA PRO A 276 5.56 24.25 4.84
C PRO A 276 4.76 22.95 4.64
N GLU A 277 3.46 22.98 4.93
CA GLU A 277 2.51 21.89 4.70
C GLU A 277 2.38 21.48 3.22
N ALA A 278 2.55 22.45 2.30
CA ALA A 278 2.39 22.23 0.86
C ALA A 278 3.41 21.22 0.30
N GLU A 279 4.58 21.09 0.92
CA GLU A 279 5.62 20.13 0.50
C GLU A 279 5.53 18.80 1.27
N VAL A 280 5.09 18.85 2.52
CA VAL A 280 5.07 17.69 3.43
C VAL A 280 3.95 16.71 3.07
N LEU A 281 2.74 17.22 2.76
CA LEU A 281 1.59 16.36 2.43
C LEU A 281 1.81 15.54 1.14
N PRO A 282 2.32 16.10 0.03
CA PRO A 282 2.67 15.29 -1.14
C PRO A 282 3.75 14.25 -0.87
N ALA A 283 4.72 14.56 0.00
CA ALA A 283 5.76 13.61 0.39
C ALA A 283 5.16 12.43 1.18
N LEU A 284 4.26 12.70 2.13
CA LEU A 284 3.55 11.68 2.88
C LEU A 284 2.70 10.79 1.96
N SER A 285 1.95 11.40 1.05
CA SER A 285 1.15 10.68 0.04
C SER A 285 2.01 9.76 -0.84
N ARG A 286 3.18 10.24 -1.31
CA ARG A 286 4.13 9.39 -2.05
C ARG A 286 4.66 8.23 -1.19
N ASN A 287 4.99 8.47 0.07
CA ASN A 287 5.46 7.43 0.99
C ASN A 287 4.39 6.35 1.22
N LEU A 288 3.13 6.73 1.45
CA LEU A 288 2.01 5.80 1.61
C LEU A 288 1.74 4.99 0.35
N ARG A 289 1.85 5.60 -0.84
CA ARG A 289 1.75 4.87 -2.11
C ARG A 289 2.86 3.83 -2.29
N LYS A 290 4.10 4.15 -1.90
CA LYS A 290 5.21 3.18 -1.93
C LYS A 290 4.96 2.01 -0.98
N GLU A 291 4.41 2.24 0.20
CA GLU A 291 4.01 1.19 1.15
C GLU A 291 2.92 0.29 0.54
N GLY A 292 1.84 0.89 0.01
CA GLY A 292 0.78 0.13 -0.66
C GLY A 292 1.30 -0.71 -1.82
N ALA A 293 2.22 -0.16 -2.63
CA ALA A 293 2.90 -0.91 -3.68
C ALA A 293 3.70 -2.10 -3.11
N ALA A 294 4.51 -1.89 -2.06
CA ALA A 294 5.29 -2.96 -1.43
C ALA A 294 4.40 -4.13 -0.96
N HIS A 295 3.26 -3.85 -0.32
CA HIS A 295 2.30 -4.87 0.08
C HIS A 295 1.65 -5.59 -1.11
N LEU A 296 1.32 -4.85 -2.17
CA LEU A 296 0.76 -5.44 -3.39
C LEU A 296 1.76 -6.37 -4.09
N LEU A 297 3.05 -6.00 -4.12
CA LEU A 297 4.11 -6.86 -4.65
C LEU A 297 4.28 -8.14 -3.85
N LEU A 298 4.29 -8.03 -2.52
CA LEU A 298 4.40 -9.20 -1.64
C LEU A 298 3.23 -10.15 -1.85
N ARG A 299 2.00 -9.61 -1.91
CA ARG A 299 0.78 -10.40 -2.19
C ARG A 299 0.83 -11.03 -3.58
N GLY A 300 1.21 -10.27 -4.60
CA GLY A 300 1.35 -10.74 -5.98
C GLY A 300 2.34 -11.89 -6.09
N PHE A 301 3.51 -11.77 -5.47
CA PHE A 301 4.51 -12.83 -5.43
C PHE A 301 4.00 -14.08 -4.70
N MET A 302 3.40 -13.91 -3.52
CA MET A 302 2.93 -15.03 -2.71
C MET A 302 1.85 -15.85 -3.46
N PHE A 303 0.78 -15.19 -3.93
CA PHE A 303 -0.36 -15.89 -4.55
C PHE A 303 -0.19 -16.16 -6.05
N GLY A 304 0.63 -15.37 -6.74
CA GLY A 304 0.81 -15.46 -8.19
C GLY A 304 2.06 -16.24 -8.63
N ARG A 305 2.90 -16.69 -7.69
CA ARG A 305 4.13 -17.41 -8.02
C ARG A 305 4.44 -18.55 -7.07
N SER A 306 4.56 -18.25 -5.78
CA SER A 306 5.10 -19.21 -4.82
C SER A 306 4.09 -20.27 -4.38
N LEU A 307 2.83 -19.89 -4.17
CA LEU A 307 1.78 -20.86 -3.81
C LEU A 307 1.22 -21.58 -5.04
N SER A 308 0.93 -22.87 -4.88
CA SER A 308 0.09 -23.60 -5.83
C SER A 308 -1.36 -23.13 -5.77
N LEU A 309 -2.17 -23.51 -6.76
CA LEU A 309 -3.60 -23.24 -6.79
C LEU A 309 -4.31 -23.72 -5.51
N LEU A 310 -4.03 -24.96 -5.10
CA LEU A 310 -4.61 -25.57 -3.92
C LEU A 310 -4.16 -24.86 -2.64
N GLN A 311 -2.87 -24.52 -2.53
CA GLN A 311 -2.35 -23.78 -1.39
C GLN A 311 -2.95 -22.38 -1.29
N ALA A 312 -3.11 -21.66 -2.41
CA ALA A 312 -3.74 -20.35 -2.43
C ALA A 312 -5.20 -20.41 -1.93
N ALA A 313 -5.96 -21.42 -2.36
CA ALA A 313 -7.32 -21.65 -1.88
C ALA A 313 -7.37 -22.01 -0.38
N ARG A 314 -6.47 -22.89 0.06
CA ARG A 314 -6.31 -23.25 1.49
C ARG A 314 -5.99 -22.04 2.35
N VAL A 315 -5.13 -21.13 1.89
CA VAL A 315 -4.86 -19.86 2.59
C VAL A 315 -6.16 -19.07 2.79
N MET A 316 -7.00 -18.96 1.75
CA MET A 316 -8.26 -18.21 1.86
C MET A 316 -9.20 -18.82 2.91
N VAL A 317 -9.38 -20.14 2.88
CA VAL A 317 -10.28 -20.84 3.81
C VAL A 317 -9.73 -20.86 5.24
N HIS A 318 -8.46 -21.24 5.42
CA HIS A 318 -7.88 -21.40 6.76
C HIS A 318 -7.53 -20.08 7.44
N SER A 319 -7.46 -18.96 6.71
CA SER A 319 -7.27 -17.65 7.36
C SER A 319 -8.51 -17.20 8.14
N TYR A 320 -9.70 -17.71 7.79
CA TYR A 320 -10.96 -17.37 8.43
C TYR A 320 -10.89 -17.64 9.95
N PRO A 321 -11.40 -16.74 10.81
CA PRO A 321 -12.21 -15.55 10.51
C PRO A 321 -11.44 -14.28 10.16
N TRP A 322 -10.12 -14.33 9.97
CA TRP A 322 -9.33 -13.17 9.53
C TRP A 322 -9.10 -13.17 8.02
N PHE A 323 -8.92 -11.96 7.48
CA PHE A 323 -8.55 -11.84 6.08
C PHE A 323 -7.11 -12.33 5.85
N PRO A 324 -6.81 -13.07 4.77
CA PRO A 324 -5.46 -13.52 4.45
C PRO A 324 -4.41 -12.39 4.44
N ASN A 325 -3.51 -12.39 5.42
CA ASN A 325 -2.46 -11.39 5.56
C ASN A 325 -1.14 -11.93 4.99
N ALA A 326 -0.84 -11.57 3.73
CA ALA A 326 0.39 -11.98 3.05
C ALA A 326 1.67 -11.59 3.80
N THR A 327 1.67 -10.44 4.48
CA THR A 327 2.82 -9.99 5.27
C THR A 327 3.05 -10.89 6.47
N ALA A 328 1.99 -11.22 7.22
CA ALA A 328 2.09 -12.09 8.37
C ALA A 328 2.48 -13.51 7.96
N LEU A 329 1.83 -14.07 6.93
CA LEU A 329 2.16 -15.40 6.39
C LEU A 329 3.62 -15.51 5.95
N THR A 330 4.13 -14.52 5.20
CA THR A 330 5.54 -14.55 4.74
C THR A 330 6.52 -14.31 5.88
N ALA A 331 6.19 -13.45 6.86
CA ALA A 331 6.99 -13.26 8.06
C ALA A 331 7.10 -14.54 8.90
N THR A 332 5.96 -15.18 9.18
CA THR A 332 5.91 -16.43 9.95
C THR A 332 6.64 -17.55 9.22
N ALA A 333 6.48 -17.66 7.90
CA ALA A 333 7.24 -18.64 7.10
C ALA A 333 8.75 -18.38 7.10
N ALA A 334 9.17 -17.11 7.21
CA ALA A 334 10.56 -16.71 7.36
C ALA A 334 11.11 -16.93 8.79
N GLY A 335 10.32 -17.49 9.71
CA GLY A 335 10.71 -17.72 11.09
C GLY A 335 10.76 -16.46 11.95
N VAL A 336 10.12 -15.37 11.51
CA VAL A 336 9.99 -14.15 12.32
C VAL A 336 8.86 -14.37 13.33
N PRO A 337 9.12 -14.23 14.64
CA PRO A 337 8.08 -14.35 15.66
C PRO A 337 6.97 -13.33 15.41
N ASP A 338 5.73 -13.71 15.75
CA ASP A 338 4.51 -13.00 15.35
C ASP A 338 4.64 -11.48 15.49
N LEU A 339 4.46 -10.78 14.37
CA LEU A 339 4.35 -9.33 14.30
C LEU A 339 2.90 -8.94 14.67
N SER A 340 2.50 -9.24 15.90
CA SER A 340 1.20 -8.82 16.45
C SER A 340 1.25 -7.38 16.95
#